data_AF-A0A423NXT0-F1
#
_entry.id   AF-A0A423NXT0-F1
#
_cell.length_a   1.000
_cell.length_b   1.000
_cell.length_c   1.000
_cell.angle_alpha   90.00
_cell.angle_beta   90.00
_cell.angle_gamma   90.00
#
_symmetry.space_group_name_H-M   'P 1'
#
loop_
_entity.id
_entity.type
_entity.pdbx_description
1 polymer ?
#
loop_
_entity_poly.entity_id
_entity_poly.type
_entity_poly.pdbx_seq_one_letter_code
_entity_poly.pdbx_strand_id
1 'polypeptide(L)' 'MKDKKRRAKLEQIVGYHAEALRLAGGISANQRRFIEVAVKYGKELEPDGCLAGGGSQVKNPKEKN' A
#
# COMPACT_ATOMS: atom_id res chain seq x y z
N MET A 1 -10.46 30.77 -10.58
CA MET A 1 -9.53 29.97 -11.39
C MET A 1 -8.95 28.74 -10.66
N LYS A 2 -8.51 28.86 -9.41
CA LYS A 2 -7.92 27.74 -8.64
C LYS A 2 -8.92 26.59 -8.37
N ASP A 3 -10.15 26.90 -7.98
CA ASP A 3 -11.17 25.86 -7.68
C ASP A 3 -11.67 25.12 -8.91
N LYS A 4 -11.76 25.82 -10.06
CA LYS A 4 -12.13 25.20 -11.34
C LYS A 4 -11.08 24.19 -11.80
N LYS A 5 -9.78 24.52 -11.64
CA LYS A 5 -8.67 23.59 -11.90
C LYS A 5 -8.66 22.41 -10.91
N ARG A 6 -8.97 22.65 -9.63
CA ARG A 6 -9.08 21.59 -8.61
C ARG A 6 -10.21 20.61 -8.95
N ARG A 7 -11.38 21.12 -9.35
CA ARG A 7 -12.52 20.29 -9.80
C ARG A 7 -12.17 19.43 -11.02
N ALA A 8 -11.61 20.03 -12.07
CA ALA A 8 -11.20 19.29 -13.26
C ALA A 8 -10.18 18.17 -12.93
N LYS A 9 -9.24 18.43 -12.01
CA LYS A 9 -8.28 17.42 -11.55
C LYS A 9 -8.97 16.28 -10.78
N LEU A 10 -9.95 16.58 -9.95
CA LEU A 10 -10.71 15.56 -9.22
C LEU A 10 -11.53 14.69 -10.17
N GLU A 11 -12.18 15.29 -11.17
CA GLU A 11 -12.90 14.56 -12.22
C GLU A 11 -11.98 13.62 -12.99
N GLN A 12 -10.76 14.08 -13.31
CA GLN A 12 -9.75 13.29 -14.00
C GLN A 12 -9.27 12.10 -13.13
N ILE A 13 -9.07 12.31 -11.82
CA ILE A 13 -8.71 11.23 -10.88
C ILE A 13 -9.81 10.16 -10.82
N VAL A 14 -11.08 10.59 -10.77
CA VAL A 14 -12.22 9.65 -10.76
C VAL A 14 -12.26 8.86 -12.07
N GLY A 15 -12.04 9.51 -13.21
CA GLY A 15 -11.96 8.85 -14.53
C GLY A 15 -10.86 7.79 -14.58
N TYR A 16 -9.64 8.13 -14.16
CA TYR A 16 -8.53 7.18 -14.12
C TYR A 16 -8.75 6.04 -13.13
N HIS A 17 -9.41 6.30 -11.99
CA HIS A 17 -9.73 5.25 -11.03
C HIS A 17 -10.75 4.25 -11.61
N ALA A 18 -11.80 4.75 -12.26
CA ALA A 18 -12.78 3.90 -12.92
C ALA A 18 -12.16 3.07 -14.06
N GLU A 19 -11.27 3.67 -14.84
CA GLU A 19 -10.54 2.97 -15.89
C GLU A 19 -9.58 1.91 -15.33
N ALA A 20 -8.85 2.23 -14.26
CA ALA A 20 -7.97 1.29 -13.59
C ALA A 20 -8.76 0.09 -13.03
N LEU A 21 -9.93 0.31 -12.43
CA LEU A 21 -10.81 -0.78 -11.98
C LEU A 21 -11.31 -1.64 -13.15
N ARG A 22 -11.69 -1.00 -14.27
CA ARG A 22 -12.11 -1.70 -15.48
C ARG A 22 -10.97 -2.56 -16.06
N LEU A 23 -9.75 -2.05 -16.07
CA LEU A 23 -8.56 -2.73 -16.62
C LEU A 23 -8.03 -3.82 -15.69
N ALA A 24 -8.02 -3.59 -14.38
CA ALA A 24 -7.55 -4.55 -13.39
C ALA A 24 -8.48 -5.77 -13.25
N GLY A 25 -9.75 -5.63 -13.67
CA GLY A 25 -10.77 -6.63 -13.42
C GLY A 25 -11.15 -6.69 -11.93
N GLY A 26 -11.99 -7.67 -11.58
CA GLY A 26 -12.35 -7.93 -10.19
C GLY A 26 -11.20 -8.61 -9.44
N ILE A 27 -11.09 -8.35 -8.13
CA ILE A 27 -10.21 -9.12 -7.25
C ILE A 27 -10.70 -10.56 -7.21
N SER A 28 -9.87 -11.51 -7.64
CA SER A 28 -10.19 -12.94 -7.53
C SER A 28 -10.32 -13.36 -6.06
N ALA A 29 -11.05 -14.45 -5.80
CA ALA A 29 -11.19 -14.99 -4.45
C ALA A 29 -9.84 -15.25 -3.77
N ASN A 30 -8.84 -15.71 -4.53
CA ASN A 30 -7.49 -15.93 -4.03
C ASN A 30 -6.77 -14.63 -3.66
N GLN A 31 -6.83 -13.61 -4.54
CA GLN A 31 -6.24 -12.30 -4.23
C GLN A 31 -6.88 -11.67 -2.99
N ARG A 32 -8.21 -11.77 -2.87
CA ARG A 32 -8.94 -11.30 -1.68
C ARG A 32 -8.46 -12.03 -0.43
N ARG A 33 -8.35 -13.36 -0.49
CA ARG A 33 -7.87 -14.17 0.64
C ARG A 33 -6.44 -13.81 1.05
N PHE A 34 -5.54 -13.57 0.10
CA PHE A 34 -4.19 -13.12 0.41
C PHE A 34 -4.17 -11.76 1.11
N ILE A 35 -5.00 -10.80 0.65
CA ILE A 35 -5.14 -9.50 1.30
C ILE A 35 -5.68 -9.66 2.72
N GLU A 36 -6.73 -10.46 2.92
CA GLU A 36 -7.31 -10.72 4.24
C GLU A 36 -6.30 -11.36 5.20
N VAL A 37 -5.53 -12.35 4.75
CA VAL A 37 -4.45 -12.97 5.52
C VAL A 37 -3.36 -11.96 5.86
N ALA A 38 -2.91 -11.16 4.89
CA ALA A 38 -1.88 -10.14 5.11
C ALA A 38 -2.34 -9.07 6.11
N VAL A 39 -3.61 -8.64 6.07
CA VAL A 39 -4.15 -7.68 7.05
C VAL A 39 -4.22 -8.30 8.44
N LYS A 40 -4.64 -9.56 8.55
CA LYS A 40 -4.83 -10.23 9.84
C LYS A 40 -3.53 -10.63 10.51
N TYR A 41 -2.59 -11.17 9.75
CA TYR A 41 -1.37 -11.81 10.27
C TYR A 41 -0.09 -11.10 9.86
N GLY A 42 -0.14 -10.13 8.94
CA GLY A 42 1.06 -9.56 8.34
C GLY A 42 2.01 -8.91 9.33
N LYS A 43 1.51 -8.35 10.44
CA LYS A 43 2.36 -7.81 11.52
C LYS A 43 3.04 -8.87 12.36
N GLU A 44 2.36 -9.99 12.60
CA GLU A 44 2.88 -11.10 13.41
C GLU A 44 3.86 -11.96 12.62
N LEU A 45 3.62 -12.08 11.31
CA LEU A 45 4.45 -12.81 10.36
C LEU A 45 5.43 -11.89 9.60
N GLU A 46 5.56 -10.62 10.00
CA GLU A 46 6.53 -9.72 9.37
C GLU A 46 7.94 -10.25 9.66
N PRO A 47 8.77 -10.49 8.63
CA PRO A 47 10.12 -10.97 8.87
C PRO A 47 10.95 -9.89 9.55
N ASP A 48 11.78 -10.27 10.51
CA ASP A 48 12.73 -9.35 11.13
C ASP A 48 13.83 -8.89 10.16
N GLY A 49 14.45 -7.75 10.47
CA GLY A 49 15.65 -7.29 9.81
C GLY A 49 15.40 -6.70 8.42
N CYS A 50 16.35 -6.88 7.50
CA CYS A 50 16.38 -6.18 6.19
C CYS A 50 15.22 -6.53 5.26
N LEU A 51 14.45 -7.57 5.57
CA LEU A 51 13.28 -8.00 4.81
C LEU A 51 11.96 -7.40 5.33
N ALA A 52 11.99 -6.70 6.47
CA ALA A 52 10.82 -5.98 7.01
C ALA A 52 10.46 -4.78 6.11
N GLY A 53 9.17 -4.61 5.82
CA GLY A 53 8.69 -3.55 4.91
C GLY A 53 8.86 -2.14 5.49
N GLY A 54 8.95 -2.02 6.81
CA GLY A 54 9.18 -0.75 7.51
C GLY A 54 10.59 -0.17 7.38
N GLY A 55 11.52 -0.88 6.73
CA GLY A 55 12.94 -0.57 6.78
C GLY A 55 13.46 -0.92 8.16
N SER A 56 14.24 -2.00 8.24
CA SER A 56 15.06 -2.34 9.40
C SER A 56 15.71 -1.08 9.96
N GLN A 57 15.15 -0.50 11.01
CA GLN A 57 15.93 0.37 11.87
C GLN A 57 16.91 -0.58 12.54
N VAL A 58 18.05 -0.76 11.90
CA VAL A 58 19.28 -1.19 12.56
C VAL A 58 19.42 -0.23 13.72
N LYS A 59 18.97 -0.64 14.91
CA LYS A 59 19.25 0.06 16.14
C LYS A 59 20.76 -0.01 16.26
N ASN A 60 21.44 1.08 15.90
CA ASN A 60 22.88 1.23 16.04
C ASN A 60 23.27 0.69 17.43
N PRO A 61 24.08 -0.38 17.54
CA PRO A 61 24.61 -0.78 18.82
C PRO A 61 25.66 0.26 19.20
N LYS A 62 25.24 1.33 19.88
CA LYS A 62 26.19 2.20 20.57
C LYS A 62 26.63 1.53 21.87
N GLU A 63 27.95 1.43 21.97
CA GLU A 63 28.78 1.53 23.18
C GLU A 63 28.77 0.34 24.15
N LYS A 64 29.79 -0.51 24.00
CA LYS A 64 30.63 -0.92 25.14
C LYS A 64 32.10 -0.87 24.72
N ASN A 65 32.80 0.14 25.19
CA ASN A 65 34.24 0.09 25.44
C ASN A 65 34.45 0.57 26.88
#